data_AF-X1VL04-F1
#
_entry.id   AF-X1VL04-F1
#
_cell.length_a   1.000
_cell.length_b   1.000
_cell.length_c   1.000
_cell.angle_alpha   90.00
_cell.angle_beta   90.00
_cell.angle_gamma   90.00
#
_symmetry.space_group_name_H-M   'P 1'
#
loop_
_entity.id
_entity.type
_entity.pdbx_description
1 polymer ?
#
loop_
_entity_poly.entity_id
_entity_poly.type
_entity_poly.pdbx_seq_one_letter_code
_entity_poly.pdbx_strand_id
1 'polypeptide(L)'
;TKPSGLAQGVVYIIDLATDDFQKILGETYGLTALWSPLGDKLLFSETDNQGKNLKLKIADLAKSTIGELNFVTLPEKCVWGQDNRTLFCAVPKTIPNS
;
A
#
# COMPACT_ATOMS: atom_id res chain seq x y z
N THR A 1 3.31 -0.09 14.22
CA THR A 1 4.60 -0.82 14.15
C THR A 1 5.50 -0.11 13.15
N LYS A 2 6.83 -0.16 13.29
CA LYS A 2 7.73 0.41 12.26
C LYS A 2 7.70 -0.48 11.01
N PRO A 3 7.74 0.08 9.78
CA PRO A 3 7.85 -0.70 8.56
C PRO A 3 9.07 -1.62 8.57
N SER A 4 8.93 -2.84 8.05
CA SER A 4 10.05 -3.78 7.86
C SER A 4 9.85 -4.57 6.57
N GLY A 5 10.90 -4.65 5.74
CA GLY A 5 10.91 -5.52 4.56
C GLY A 5 10.89 -7.01 4.90
N LEU A 6 11.29 -7.38 6.11
CA LEU A 6 11.41 -8.79 6.54
C LEU A 6 10.26 -9.24 7.45
N ALA A 7 9.36 -8.33 7.82
CA ALA A 7 8.21 -8.66 8.65
C ALA A 7 6.92 -8.55 7.82
N GLN A 8 5.99 -9.46 8.09
CA GLN A 8 4.66 -9.41 7.53
C GLN A 8 3.82 -8.38 8.28
N GLY A 9 3.13 -7.55 7.51
CA GLY A 9 2.09 -6.65 7.99
C GLY A 9 0.70 -7.14 7.57
N VAL A 10 -0.30 -6.58 8.25
CA VAL A 10 -1.72 -6.84 8.00
C VAL A 10 -2.44 -5.49 8.03
N VAL A 11 -3.41 -5.29 7.14
CA VAL A 11 -4.29 -4.12 7.18
C VAL A 11 -5.71 -4.57 7.49
N TYR A 12 -6.30 -3.89 8.46
CA TYR A 12 -7.69 -4.07 8.86
C TYR A 12 -8.46 -2.76 8.66
N ILE A 13 -9.74 -2.89 8.32
CA ILE A 13 -10.73 -1.82 8.39
C ILE A 13 -11.64 -2.12 9.57
N ILE A 14 -11.95 -1.07 10.32
CA ILE A 14 -12.86 -1.12 11.46
C ILE A 14 -13.96 -0.10 11.18
N ASP A 15 -15.21 -0.58 11.11
CA ASP A 15 -16.38 0.28 11.03
C ASP A 15 -16.94 0.50 12.45
N LEU A 16 -16.79 1.72 12.95
CA LEU A 16 -17.23 2.07 14.31
C LEU A 16 -18.75 2.19 14.45
N ALA A 17 -19.49 2.30 13.34
CA ALA A 17 -20.95 2.39 13.36
C ALA A 17 -21.61 1.01 13.41
N THR A 18 -21.02 0.03 12.73
CA THR A 18 -21.55 -1.34 12.65
C THR A 18 -20.85 -2.33 13.56
N ASP A 19 -19.74 -1.92 14.20
CA ASP A 19 -18.82 -2.79 14.94
C ASP A 19 -18.23 -3.92 14.07
N ASP A 20 -18.19 -3.69 12.75
CA ASP A 20 -17.63 -4.64 11.79
C ASP A 20 -16.11 -4.48 11.67
N PHE A 21 -15.44 -5.63 11.47
CA PHE A 21 -13.99 -5.71 11.39
C PHE A 21 -13.58 -6.60 10.23
N GLN A 22 -12.88 -6.02 9.26
CA GLN A 22 -12.49 -6.73 8.05
C GLN A 22 -10.99 -6.67 7.81
N LYS A 23 -10.38 -7.83 7.57
CA LYS A 23 -9.00 -7.95 7.08
C LYS A 23 -8.99 -7.72 5.56
N ILE A 24 -8.34 -6.64 5.11
CA ILE A 24 -8.27 -6.31 3.67
C ILE A 24 -6.95 -6.70 3.02
N LEU A 25 -5.85 -6.74 3.78
CA LEU A 25 -4.55 -7.23 3.34
C LEU A 25 -3.95 -8.09 4.45
N GLY A 26 -3.41 -9.25 4.09
CA GLY A 26 -2.78 -10.17 5.03
C GLY A 26 -1.36 -10.53 4.62
N GLU A 27 -0.53 -10.83 5.63
CA GLU A 27 0.74 -11.55 5.45
C GLU A 27 1.68 -10.90 4.42
N THR A 28 1.63 -9.56 4.32
CA THR A 28 2.35 -8.79 3.30
C THR A 28 3.69 -8.31 3.84
N TYR A 29 4.80 -8.80 3.29
CA TYR A 29 6.13 -8.33 3.64
C TYR A 29 6.37 -6.90 3.14
N GLY A 30 7.12 -6.10 3.89
CA GLY A 30 7.44 -4.74 3.45
C GLY A 30 6.23 -3.81 3.43
N LEU A 31 5.17 -4.13 4.16
CA LEU A 31 3.92 -3.40 4.13
C LEU A 31 4.07 -2.01 4.76
N THR A 32 3.85 -1.00 3.92
CA THR A 32 3.46 0.36 4.29
C THR A 32 2.25 0.73 3.44
N ALA A 33 1.46 1.70 3.87
CA ALA A 33 0.23 2.02 3.16
C ALA A 33 -0.16 3.49 3.28
N LEU A 34 -0.85 3.98 2.24
CA LEU A 34 -1.39 5.32 2.12
C LEU A 34 -2.82 5.25 1.59
N TRP A 35 -3.76 5.68 2.42
CA TRP A 35 -5.17 5.77 2.06
C TRP A 35 -5.42 6.89 1.04
N SER A 36 -6.31 6.60 0.09
CA SER A 36 -6.91 7.62 -0.77
C SER A 36 -7.83 8.57 0.02
N PRO A 37 -8.08 9.80 -0.45
CA PRO A 37 -8.90 10.79 0.24
C PRO A 37 -10.31 10.31 0.61
N LEU A 38 -10.92 9.46 -0.22
CA LEU A 38 -12.24 8.91 0.04
C LEU A 38 -12.20 7.57 0.79
N GLY A 39 -11.02 7.03 1.09
CA GLY A 39 -10.85 5.76 1.81
C GLY A 39 -11.25 4.51 1.02
N ASP A 40 -11.57 4.63 -0.27
CA ASP A 40 -12.00 3.52 -1.13
C ASP A 40 -10.85 2.79 -1.82
N LYS A 41 -9.66 3.40 -1.83
CA LYS A 41 -8.42 2.86 -2.36
C LYS A 41 -7.28 2.93 -1.35
N LEU A 42 -6.43 1.92 -1.37
CA LEU A 42 -5.22 1.81 -0.55
C LEU A 42 -4.00 1.62 -1.45
N LEU A 43 -3.09 2.58 -1.46
CA LEU A 43 -1.76 2.40 -2.04
C LEU A 43 -0.88 1.69 -1.00
N PHE A 44 -0.19 0.63 -1.36
CA PHE A 44 0.66 -0.10 -0.42
C PHE A 44 1.92 -0.66 -1.08
N SER A 45 2.95 -0.88 -0.26
CA SER A 45 4.18 -1.56 -0.68
C SER A 45 4.16 -3.04 -0.33
N GLU A 46 4.87 -3.82 -1.13
CA GLU A 46 5.14 -5.23 -0.86
C GLU A 46 6.59 -5.54 -1.23
N THR A 47 7.24 -6.39 -0.46
CA THR A 47 8.51 -7.03 -0.80
C THR A 47 8.34 -8.54 -0.82
N ASP A 48 9.34 -9.27 -1.30
CA ASP A 48 9.45 -10.70 -1.01
C ASP A 48 9.84 -10.95 0.46
N ASN A 49 9.91 -12.24 0.84
CA ASN A 49 10.28 -12.68 2.19
C ASN A 49 11.76 -12.39 2.55
N GLN A 50 12.58 -11.95 1.59
CA GLN A 50 13.96 -11.49 1.81
C GLN A 50 14.04 -9.96 1.92
N GLY A 51 12.91 -9.26 1.90
CA GLY A 51 12.86 -7.80 1.92
C GLY A 51 13.33 -7.15 0.63
N LYS A 52 13.31 -7.89 -0.48
CA LYS A 52 13.74 -7.45 -1.82
C LYS A 52 12.55 -7.32 -2.75
N ASN A 53 12.82 -6.93 -4.01
CA ASN A 53 11.83 -6.81 -5.07
C ASN A 53 10.64 -5.93 -4.65
N LEU A 54 10.95 -4.72 -4.18
CA LEU A 54 9.94 -3.75 -3.77
C LEU A 54 8.94 -3.52 -4.91
N LYS A 55 7.66 -3.59 -4.56
CA LYS A 55 6.52 -3.35 -5.44
C LYS A 55 5.64 -2.28 -4.83
N LEU A 56 5.00 -1.52 -5.71
CA LEU A 56 3.96 -0.58 -5.34
C LEU A 56 2.63 -1.07 -5.94
N LYS A 57 1.63 -1.23 -5.09
CA LYS A 57 0.32 -1.81 -5.45
C LYS A 57 -0.81 -0.91 -4.99
N ILE A 58 -1.96 -1.01 -5.65
CA ILE A 58 -3.21 -0.35 -5.25
C ILE A 58 -4.27 -1.43 -5.02
N ALA A 59 -4.87 -1.44 -3.85
CA ALA A 59 -6.13 -2.13 -3.59
C ALA A 59 -7.30 -1.17 -3.80
N ASP A 60 -8.27 -1.55 -4.63
CA ASP A 60 -9.56 -0.88 -4.80
C ASP A 60 -10.62 -1.69 -4.06
N LEU A 61 -11.13 -1.14 -2.94
CA LEU A 61 -12.04 -1.84 -2.05
C LEU A 61 -13.45 -1.97 -2.63
N ALA A 62 -13.86 -0.99 -3.45
CA ALA A 62 -15.17 -1.04 -4.10
C ALA A 62 -15.24 -2.15 -5.15
N LYS A 63 -14.12 -2.47 -5.79
CA LYS A 63 -14.01 -3.52 -6.81
C LYS A 63 -13.44 -4.83 -6.29
N SER A 64 -12.92 -4.85 -5.07
CA SER A 64 -12.17 -5.97 -4.50
C SER A 64 -11.01 -6.42 -5.41
N THR A 65 -10.29 -5.46 -6.00
CA THR A 65 -9.16 -5.74 -6.90
C THR A 65 -7.84 -5.20 -6.35
N ILE A 66 -6.75 -5.87 -6.69
CA ILE A 66 -5.39 -5.41 -6.42
C ILE A 66 -4.64 -5.31 -7.75
N GLY A 67 -4.06 -4.14 -8.01
CA GLY A 67 -3.22 -3.89 -9.18
C GLY A 67 -1.80 -3.51 -8.78
N GLU A 68 -0.81 -3.97 -9.54
CA GLU A 68 0.59 -3.56 -9.41
C GLU A 68 0.87 -2.37 -10.34
N LEU A 69 1.56 -1.35 -9.83
CA LEU A 69 2.00 -0.22 -10.64
C LEU A 69 3.30 -0.56 -11.39
N ASN A 70 3.47 0.05 -12.56
CA ASN A 70 4.63 -0.18 -13.44
C ASN A 70 5.90 0.60 -13.02
N PHE A 71 5.89 1.22 -11.85
CA PHE A 71 7.02 1.89 -11.25
C PHE A 71 7.10 1.55 -9.78
N VAL A 72 8.29 1.72 -9.20
CA VAL A 72 8.54 1.38 -7.81
C VAL A 72 8.96 2.64 -7.05
N THR A 73 8.30 2.86 -5.92
CA THR A 73 8.69 3.81 -4.88
C THR A 73 8.03 3.34 -3.58
N LEU A 74 8.15 4.13 -2.52
CA LEU A 74 7.44 3.89 -1.26
C LEU A 74 6.14 4.70 -1.21
N PRO A 75 5.05 4.16 -0.64
CA PRO A 75 3.81 4.89 -0.40
C PRO A 75 4.01 6.27 0.25
N GLU A 76 4.98 6.44 1.16
CA GLU A 76 5.31 7.71 1.82
C GLU A 76 5.93 8.75 0.89
N LYS A 77 6.35 8.35 -0.31
CA LYS A 77 6.83 9.23 -1.37
C LYS A 77 5.74 9.60 -2.36
N CYS A 78 4.50 9.22 -2.07
CA CYS A 78 3.34 9.54 -2.89
C CYS A 78 2.33 10.40 -2.12
N VAL A 79 1.51 11.13 -2.86
CA VAL A 79 0.34 11.85 -2.36
C VAL A 79 -0.79 11.71 -3.37
N TRP A 80 -2.00 11.50 -2.85
CA TRP A 80 -3.21 11.49 -3.67
C TRP A 80 -3.65 12.90 -4.00
N GLY A 81 -4.08 13.11 -5.24
CA GLY A 81 -4.83 14.29 -5.64
C GLY A 81 -6.19 14.34 -4.97
N GLN A 82 -6.74 15.55 -4.83
CA GLN A 82 -8.07 15.77 -4.25
C GLN A 82 -9.20 15.14 -5.08
N ASP A 83 -8.92 14.78 -6.34
CA ASP A 83 -9.85 14.09 -7.23
C ASP A 83 -10.03 12.60 -6.93
N ASN A 84 -9.31 12.06 -5.92
CA ASN A 84 -9.31 10.65 -5.53
C ASN A 84 -8.89 9.69 -6.65
N ARG A 85 -8.18 10.20 -7.67
CA ARG A 85 -7.80 9.44 -8.87
C ARG A 85 -6.35 9.64 -9.25
N THR A 86 -5.85 10.87 -9.16
CA THR A 86 -4.49 11.21 -9.54
C THR A 86 -3.52 10.88 -8.41
N LEU A 87 -2.37 10.27 -8.73
CA LEU A 87 -1.32 9.97 -7.77
C LEU A 87 -0.03 10.68 -8.18
N PHE A 88 0.53 11.47 -7.26
CA PHE A 88 1.80 12.15 -7.45
C PHE A 88 2.86 11.44 -6.61
N CYS A 89 3.90 10.89 -7.26
CA CYS A 89 4.93 10.11 -6.58
C CYS A 89 6.34 10.61 -6.94
N ALA A 90 7.22 10.70 -5.95
CA ALA A 90 8.65 10.84 -6.18
C ALA A 90 9.24 9.45 -6.52
N VAL A 91 9.54 9.23 -7.79
CA VAL A 91 10.09 7.97 -8.30
C VAL A 91 11.61 8.07 -8.41
N PRO A 92 12.37 7.17 -7.75
CA PRO A 92 13.84 7.18 -7.83
C PRO A 92 14.31 6.71 -9.21
N LYS A 93 15.47 7.20 -9.65
CA LYS A 93 16.13 6.68 -10.87
C LYS A 93 16.66 5.26 -10.69
N THR A 94 17.07 4.91 -9.47
CA THR A 94 17.64 3.63 -9.12
C THR A 94 17.18 3.25 -7.71
N ILE A 95 16.79 2.00 -7.52
CA ILE A 95 16.58 1.43 -6.19
C ILE A 95 17.91 0.79 -5.75
N PRO A 96 18.50 1.24 -4.62
CA PRO A 96 19.72 0.62 -4.12
C PRO A 96 19.49 -0.87 -3.83
N ASN A 97 20.40 -1.71 -4.30
CA ASN A 97 20.46 -3.10 -3.87
C ASN A 97 21.23 -3.13 -2.54
N SER A 98 20.56 -3.50 -1.45
CA SER A 98 21.22 -3.86 -0.19
C SER A 98 21.90 -5.22 -0.28
#